data_AF-A0A2E3USM9-F1
#
_entry.id   AF-A0A2E3USM9-F1
#
_cell.length_a   1.000
_cell.length_b   1.000
_cell.length_c   1.000
_cell.angle_alpha   90.00
_cell.angle_beta   90.00
_cell.angle_gamma   90.00
#
_symmetry.space_group_name_H-M   'P 1'
#
loop_
_entity.id
_entity.type
_entity.pdbx_description
1 polymer ?
#
loop_
_entity_poly.entity_id
_entity_poly.type
_entity_poly.pdbx_seq_one_letter_code
_entity_poly.pdbx_strand_id
1 'polypeptide(L)'
;MNANIEKKRQLFKQFNACYFELLNLMKKHGSTSMEFKKFYSYNYFIKNTNVKLFIKTWNETITSLYYDEIMKGNIQYFLEKDYTNDMKGNEGFSQSYNISSYIEYFKTIYNSVEKELISTFVEKIKILTSLSYDYFNLDSIKVI
;
A
#
# COMPACT_ATOMS: atom_id res chain seq x y z
N MET A 1 21.89 22.05 -1.17
CA MET A 1 20.60 21.32 -1.18
C MET A 1 20.75 20.16 -0.21
N ASN A 2 19.89 20.06 0.81
CA ASN A 2 20.05 19.07 1.90
C ASN A 2 19.87 17.64 1.35
N ALA A 3 20.86 16.75 1.59
CA ALA A 3 20.85 15.37 1.10
C ALA A 3 19.57 14.60 1.51
N ASN A 4 19.00 14.90 2.67
CA ASN A 4 17.75 14.30 3.12
C ASN A 4 16.55 14.75 2.29
N ILE A 5 16.53 15.99 1.81
CA ILE A 5 15.46 16.50 0.93
C ILE A 5 15.48 15.74 -0.40
N GLU A 6 16.66 15.54 -0.99
CA GLU A 6 16.79 14.78 -2.24
C GLU A 6 16.38 13.32 -2.05
N LYS A 7 16.80 12.70 -0.94
CA LYS A 7 16.41 11.32 -0.63
C LYS A 7 14.92 11.16 -0.37
N LYS A 8 14.27 12.09 0.36
CA LYS A 8 12.79 12.10 0.50
C LYS A 8 12.09 12.23 -0.85
N ARG A 9 12.61 13.07 -1.75
CA ARG A 9 12.07 13.23 -3.12
C ARG A 9 12.17 11.92 -3.91
N GLN A 10 13.30 11.21 -3.80
CA GLN A 10 13.50 9.93 -4.46
C GLN A 10 12.57 8.84 -3.91
N LEU A 11 12.50 8.68 -2.59
CA LEU A 11 11.60 7.73 -1.92
C LEU A 11 10.15 7.98 -2.31
N PHE A 12 9.72 9.24 -2.31
CA PHE A 12 8.39 9.63 -2.75
C PHE A 12 8.10 9.24 -4.20
N LYS A 13 9.05 9.48 -5.11
CA LYS A 13 8.91 9.11 -6.53
C LYS A 13 8.79 7.59 -6.71
N GLN A 14 9.64 6.83 -6.04
CA GLN A 14 9.64 5.36 -6.09
C GLN A 14 8.35 4.78 -5.50
N PHE A 15 7.89 5.33 -4.37
CA PHE A 15 6.65 4.90 -3.72
C PHE A 15 5.47 5.04 -4.69
N ASN A 16 5.30 6.22 -5.28
CA ASN A 16 4.18 6.45 -6.19
C ASN A 16 4.27 5.57 -7.44
N ALA A 17 5.46 5.38 -8.01
CA ALA A 17 5.62 4.47 -9.14
C ALA A 17 5.17 3.05 -8.79
N CYS A 18 5.68 2.49 -7.69
CA CYS A 18 5.32 1.16 -7.22
C CYS A 18 3.82 1.04 -6.89
N TYR A 19 3.23 2.10 -6.32
CA TYR A 19 1.82 2.14 -5.94
C TYR A 19 0.92 1.99 -7.17
N PHE A 20 1.22 2.73 -8.24
CA PHE A 20 0.43 2.65 -9.47
C PHE A 20 0.71 1.37 -10.27
N GLU A 21 1.91 0.78 -10.16
CA GLU A 21 2.15 -0.57 -10.69
C GLU A 21 1.29 -1.62 -9.97
N LEU A 22 1.20 -1.55 -8.64
CA LEU A 22 0.33 -2.42 -7.84
C LEU A 22 -1.14 -2.22 -8.24
N LEU A 23 -1.59 -0.97 -8.35
CA LEU A 23 -2.97 -0.66 -8.76
C LEU A 23 -3.29 -1.20 -10.17
N ASN A 24 -2.34 -1.13 -11.10
CA ASN A 24 -2.50 -1.69 -12.45
C ASN A 24 -2.49 -3.22 -12.46
N LEU A 25 -1.64 -3.86 -11.64
CA LEU A 25 -1.68 -5.31 -11.41
C LEU A 25 -3.07 -5.72 -10.90
N MET A 26 -3.58 -4.97 -9.92
CA MET A 26 -4.92 -5.16 -9.38
C MET A 26 -6.00 -4.98 -10.44
N LYS A 27 -5.88 -4.02 -11.35
CA LYS A 27 -6.85 -3.86 -12.43
C LYS A 27 -6.82 -4.97 -13.46
N LYS A 28 -5.63 -5.47 -13.80
CA LYS A 28 -5.45 -6.51 -14.81
C LYS A 28 -6.02 -7.85 -14.36
N HIS A 29 -5.90 -8.17 -13.07
CA HIS A 29 -6.27 -9.47 -12.50
C HIS A 29 -7.40 -9.39 -11.45
N GLY A 30 -7.93 -8.20 -11.20
CA GLY A 30 -8.97 -7.96 -10.19
C GLY A 30 -10.37 -8.11 -10.75
N SER A 31 -11.33 -8.27 -9.84
CA SER A 31 -12.72 -8.52 -10.19
C SER A 31 -13.30 -7.40 -11.05
N THR A 32 -14.23 -7.75 -11.94
CA THR A 32 -15.02 -6.81 -12.74
C THR A 32 -16.04 -6.01 -11.92
N SER A 33 -15.99 -6.13 -10.59
CA SER A 33 -16.92 -5.54 -9.62
C SER A 33 -16.98 -4.02 -9.76
N MET A 34 -18.16 -3.47 -9.46
CA MET A 34 -18.39 -2.04 -9.52
C MET A 34 -17.57 -1.32 -8.42
N GLU A 35 -17.37 -1.99 -7.30
CA GLU A 35 -16.59 -1.57 -6.14
C GLU A 35 -15.13 -1.34 -6.53
N PHE A 36 -14.50 -2.33 -7.19
CA PHE A 36 -13.13 -2.19 -7.66
C PHE A 36 -12.98 -1.06 -8.70
N LYS A 37 -13.95 -0.93 -9.63
CA LYS A 37 -13.95 0.16 -10.62
C LYS A 37 -14.02 1.55 -9.95
N LYS A 38 -14.84 1.71 -8.92
CA LYS A 38 -14.91 2.94 -8.12
C LYS A 38 -13.59 3.21 -7.40
N PHE A 39 -13.03 2.21 -6.71
CA PHE A 39 -11.72 2.30 -6.04
C PHE A 39 -10.61 2.74 -7.00
N TYR A 40 -10.48 2.08 -8.15
CA TYR A 40 -9.48 2.38 -9.16
C TYR A 40 -9.63 3.81 -9.71
N SER A 41 -10.86 4.21 -10.06
CA SER A 41 -11.14 5.53 -10.63
C SER A 41 -10.84 6.65 -9.63
N TYR A 42 -11.22 6.45 -8.37
CA TYR A 42 -10.95 7.40 -7.29
C TYR A 42 -9.45 7.56 -7.01
N ASN A 43 -8.70 6.46 -7.04
CA ASN A 43 -7.23 6.48 -6.97
C ASN A 43 -6.60 7.34 -8.07
N TYR A 44 -7.06 7.20 -9.31
CA TYR A 44 -6.57 8.02 -10.43
C TYR A 44 -7.00 9.48 -10.33
N PHE A 45 -8.17 9.77 -9.76
CA PHE A 45 -8.57 11.15 -9.46
C PHE A 45 -7.62 11.78 -8.43
N ILE A 46 -7.33 11.09 -7.33
CA ILE A 46 -6.43 11.59 -6.28
C ILE A 46 -4.98 11.73 -6.77
N LYS A 47 -4.52 10.89 -7.70
CA LYS A 47 -3.23 11.06 -8.37
C LYS A 47 -3.04 12.46 -8.92
N ASN A 48 -4.09 13.03 -9.50
CA ASN A 48 -4.06 14.33 -10.16
C ASN A 48 -4.33 15.49 -9.20
N THR A 49 -4.89 15.24 -8.02
CA THR A 49 -5.23 16.30 -7.05
C THR A 49 -4.26 16.37 -5.88
N ASN A 50 -3.89 15.22 -5.28
CA ASN A 50 -2.97 15.17 -4.14
C ASN A 50 -2.24 13.82 -4.03
N VAL A 51 -1.20 13.66 -4.84
CA VAL A 51 -0.35 12.46 -4.84
C VAL A 51 0.38 12.20 -3.50
N LYS A 52 0.50 13.21 -2.61
CA LYS A 52 1.10 13.00 -1.28
C LYS A 52 0.21 12.18 -0.35
N LEU A 53 -1.09 12.09 -0.64
CA LEU A 53 -2.02 11.31 0.19
C LEU A 53 -1.66 9.83 0.19
N PHE A 54 -1.21 9.26 -0.92
CA PHE A 54 -0.95 7.82 -0.98
C PHE A 54 0.11 7.38 0.04
N ILE A 55 1.27 8.03 0.07
CA ILE A 55 2.35 7.64 1.00
C ILE A 55 1.98 7.91 2.45
N LYS A 56 1.20 8.97 2.71
CA LYS A 56 0.72 9.33 4.04
C LYS A 56 -0.29 8.30 4.54
N THR A 57 -1.33 8.03 3.77
CA THR A 57 -2.35 7.06 4.13
C THR A 57 -1.76 5.66 4.26
N TRP A 58 -0.87 5.26 3.35
CA TRP A 58 -0.15 3.99 3.46
C TRP A 58 0.68 3.89 4.75
N ASN A 59 1.31 4.99 5.18
CA ASN A 59 2.04 4.98 6.44
C ASN A 59 1.11 4.77 7.63
N GLU A 60 0.01 5.52 7.67
CA GLU A 60 -0.94 5.54 8.78
C GLU A 60 -1.73 4.24 8.92
N THR A 61 -2.10 3.60 7.80
CA THR A 61 -3.01 2.44 7.80
C THR A 61 -2.33 1.11 7.54
N ILE A 62 -1.11 1.09 7.02
CA ILE A 62 -0.40 -0.13 6.65
C ILE A 62 0.95 -0.22 7.34
N THR A 63 1.82 0.76 7.10
CA THR A 63 3.22 0.69 7.59
C THR A 63 3.24 0.70 9.11
N SER A 64 2.54 1.66 9.74
CA SER A 64 2.56 1.81 11.21
C SER A 64 1.97 0.61 11.95
N LEU A 65 1.08 -0.16 11.31
CA LEU A 65 0.38 -1.29 11.93
C LEU A 65 1.02 -2.64 11.62
N TYR A 66 1.61 -2.79 10.43
CA TYR A 66 1.97 -4.09 9.86
C TYR A 66 3.40 -4.19 9.34
N TYR A 67 4.26 -3.18 9.56
CA TYR A 67 5.63 -3.18 9.03
C TYR A 67 6.35 -4.52 9.27
N ASP A 68 6.44 -4.96 10.52
CA ASP A 68 7.18 -6.19 10.87
C ASP A 68 6.58 -7.44 10.21
N GLU A 69 5.26 -7.59 10.22
CA GLU A 69 4.58 -8.74 9.62
C GLU A 69 4.71 -8.76 8.10
N ILE A 70 4.65 -7.59 7.45
CA ILE A 70 4.90 -7.44 6.01
C ILE A 70 6.35 -7.81 5.69
N MET A 71 7.33 -7.31 6.44
CA MET A 71 8.76 -7.56 6.17
C MET A 71 9.14 -9.02 6.38
N LYS A 72 8.58 -9.67 7.40
CA LYS A 72 8.70 -11.13 7.62
C LYS A 72 8.08 -11.95 6.48
N GLY A 73 7.24 -11.35 5.65
CA GLY A 73 6.52 -12.06 4.59
C GLY A 73 5.49 -13.04 5.15
N ASN A 74 4.91 -12.73 6.31
CA ASN A 74 3.91 -13.57 6.95
C ASN A 74 2.55 -13.43 6.24
N ILE A 75 2.48 -13.99 5.04
CA ILE A 75 1.30 -13.91 4.16
C ILE A 75 0.05 -14.47 4.86
N GLN A 76 0.20 -15.53 5.65
CA GLN A 76 -0.90 -16.21 6.32
C GLN A 76 -1.58 -15.29 7.34
N TYR A 77 -0.80 -14.51 8.10
CA TYR A 77 -1.34 -13.47 9.00
C TYR A 77 -2.30 -12.54 8.27
N PHE A 78 -1.96 -12.13 7.04
CA PHE A 78 -2.79 -11.19 6.30
C PHE A 78 -4.10 -11.79 5.77
N LEU A 79 -4.10 -13.09 5.48
CA LEU A 79 -5.27 -13.81 4.97
C LEU A 79 -6.28 -14.13 6.06
N GLU A 80 -5.79 -14.48 7.25
CA GLU A 80 -6.61 -14.99 8.36
C GLU A 80 -7.09 -13.91 9.31
N LYS A 81 -6.40 -12.76 9.39
CA LYS A 81 -6.78 -11.67 10.29
C LYS A 81 -8.15 -11.09 9.93
N ASP A 82 -8.94 -10.79 10.96
CA ASP A 82 -10.14 -9.96 10.87
C ASP A 82 -9.77 -8.48 11.00
N TYR A 83 -10.06 -7.71 9.95
CA TYR A 83 -9.73 -6.28 9.84
C TYR A 83 -10.90 -5.38 10.22
N THR A 84 -12.04 -5.93 10.66
CA THR A 84 -13.26 -5.16 10.95
C THR A 84 -13.04 -4.05 11.99
N ASN A 85 -12.13 -4.26 12.95
CA ASN A 85 -11.81 -3.26 13.97
C ASN A 85 -10.73 -2.26 13.51
N ASP A 86 -9.89 -2.62 12.55
CA ASP A 86 -8.86 -1.73 11.97
C ASP A 86 -9.50 -0.64 11.06
N MET A 87 -10.79 -0.81 10.75
CA MET A 87 -11.60 0.12 9.97
C MET A 87 -12.23 1.25 10.80
N LYS A 88 -12.35 1.09 12.12
CA LYS A 88 -13.15 1.99 12.98
C LYS A 88 -12.48 3.33 13.30
N GLY A 89 -11.20 3.52 12.98
CA GLY A 89 -10.44 4.73 13.29
C GLY A 89 -10.29 5.75 12.15
N ASN A 90 -10.77 5.44 10.94
CA ASN A 90 -10.49 6.22 9.72
C ASN A 90 -11.73 6.92 9.14
N GLU A 91 -12.64 7.41 9.98
CA GLU A 91 -13.88 8.06 9.55
C GLU A 91 -13.67 9.37 8.76
N GLY A 92 -12.46 9.97 8.82
CA GLY A 92 -12.13 11.23 8.14
C GLY A 92 -11.46 11.11 6.77
N PHE A 93 -10.96 9.93 6.39
CA PHE A 93 -10.32 9.69 5.09
C PHE A 93 -11.10 8.61 4.37
N SER A 94 -11.50 8.88 3.11
CA SER A 94 -12.44 8.01 2.39
C SER A 94 -12.01 6.54 2.50
N GLN A 95 -12.98 5.67 2.79
CA GLN A 95 -12.77 4.22 3.00
C GLN A 95 -12.04 3.52 1.84
N SER A 96 -11.86 4.22 0.73
CA SER A 96 -11.16 3.87 -0.51
C SER A 96 -9.66 3.56 -0.40
N TYR A 97 -9.01 3.69 0.76
CA TYR A 97 -7.55 3.47 0.90
C TYR A 97 -7.18 2.51 2.02
N ASN A 98 -8.15 1.75 2.52
CA ASN A 98 -7.87 0.85 3.61
C ASN A 98 -7.07 -0.38 3.13
N ILE A 99 -6.41 -1.04 4.07
CA ILE A 99 -5.72 -2.31 3.83
C ILE A 99 -6.71 -3.39 3.31
N SER A 100 -8.01 -3.31 3.62
CA SER A 100 -8.99 -4.33 3.24
C SER A 100 -9.17 -4.45 1.74
N SER A 101 -9.15 -3.36 0.99
CA SER A 101 -9.25 -3.40 -0.47
C SER A 101 -8.08 -4.20 -1.08
N TYR A 102 -6.88 -4.04 -0.52
CA TYR A 102 -5.71 -4.82 -0.91
C TYR A 102 -5.81 -6.29 -0.47
N ILE A 103 -6.34 -6.55 0.72
CA ILE A 103 -6.53 -7.91 1.24
C ILE A 103 -7.62 -8.66 0.47
N GLU A 104 -8.73 -8.02 0.11
CA GLU A 104 -9.80 -8.62 -0.69
C GLU A 104 -9.28 -9.02 -2.07
N TYR A 105 -8.51 -8.12 -2.70
CA TYR A 105 -7.80 -8.47 -3.92
C TYR A 105 -6.81 -9.62 -3.69
N PHE A 106 -6.04 -9.57 -2.60
CA PHE A 106 -5.09 -10.60 -2.26
C PHE A 106 -5.75 -11.98 -2.08
N LYS A 107 -6.87 -12.05 -1.36
CA LYS A 107 -7.70 -13.25 -1.22
C LYS A 107 -8.21 -13.75 -2.57
N THR A 108 -8.55 -12.85 -3.48
CA THR A 108 -8.98 -13.20 -4.85
C THR A 108 -7.86 -13.90 -5.61
N ILE A 109 -6.63 -13.36 -5.59
CA ILE A 109 -5.50 -13.93 -6.33
C ILE A 109 -4.84 -15.11 -5.61
N TYR A 110 -4.92 -15.18 -4.28
CA TYR A 110 -4.37 -16.28 -3.49
C TYR A 110 -5.10 -17.59 -3.74
N ASN A 111 -6.41 -17.51 -4.00
CA ASN A 111 -7.22 -18.64 -4.42
C ASN A 111 -7.00 -19.04 -5.89
N SER A 112 -6.21 -18.27 -6.64
CA SER A 112 -5.82 -18.59 -8.02
C SER A 112 -4.54 -19.43 -8.07
N VAL A 113 -4.31 -20.15 -9.18
CA VAL A 113 -3.14 -21.02 -9.35
C VAL A 113 -1.86 -20.25 -9.73
N GLU A 114 -1.95 -18.93 -9.91
CA GLU A 114 -0.85 -18.08 -10.41
C GLU A 114 0.11 -17.65 -9.29
N LYS A 115 1.02 -18.55 -8.89
CA LYS A 115 2.04 -18.29 -7.85
C LYS A 115 2.91 -17.05 -8.12
N GLU A 116 3.20 -16.77 -9.39
CA GLU A 116 3.97 -15.59 -9.80
C GLU A 116 3.24 -14.27 -9.51
N LEU A 117 1.92 -14.25 -9.69
CA LEU A 117 1.07 -13.09 -9.39
C LEU A 117 1.06 -12.80 -7.87
N ILE A 118 0.94 -13.85 -7.06
CA ILE A 118 1.02 -13.76 -5.58
C ILE A 118 2.37 -13.20 -5.17
N SER A 119 3.47 -13.75 -5.71
CA SER A 119 4.83 -13.27 -5.40
C SER A 119 5.01 -11.80 -5.75
N THR A 120 4.58 -11.41 -6.95
CA THR A 120 4.66 -10.01 -7.43
C THR A 120 3.86 -9.07 -6.54
N PHE A 121 2.65 -9.47 -6.14
CA PHE A 121 1.82 -8.66 -5.24
C PHE A 121 2.51 -8.46 -3.89
N VAL A 122 2.98 -9.54 -3.26
CA VAL A 122 3.65 -9.49 -1.95
C VAL A 122 4.93 -8.64 -2.01
N GLU A 123 5.71 -8.76 -3.07
CA GLU A 123 6.91 -7.94 -3.28
C GLU A 123 6.56 -6.46 -3.36
N LYS A 124 5.53 -6.08 -4.12
CA LYS A 124 5.08 -4.67 -4.20
C LYS A 124 4.61 -4.14 -2.85
N ILE A 125 3.87 -4.93 -2.06
CA ILE A 125 3.47 -4.54 -0.70
C ILE A 125 4.71 -4.29 0.18
N LYS A 126 5.71 -5.17 0.12
CA LYS A 126 6.98 -4.98 0.86
C LYS A 126 7.70 -3.71 0.43
N ILE A 127 7.84 -3.47 -0.87
CA ILE A 127 8.50 -2.26 -1.40
C ILE A 127 7.77 -1.00 -0.92
N LEU A 128 6.45 -0.94 -1.04
CA LEU A 128 5.66 0.21 -0.62
C LEU A 128 5.83 0.50 0.88
N THR A 129 5.75 -0.54 1.70
CA THR A 129 5.90 -0.43 3.15
C THR A 129 7.31 -0.01 3.55
N SER A 130 8.35 -0.53 2.89
CA SER A 130 9.74 -0.08 3.12
C SER A 130 9.93 1.38 2.74
N LEU A 131 9.48 1.78 1.55
CA LEU A 131 9.62 3.15 1.06
C LEU A 131 8.85 4.16 1.92
N SER A 132 7.67 3.78 2.40
CA SER A 132 6.86 4.58 3.32
C SER A 132 7.58 4.74 4.66
N TYR A 133 8.06 3.64 5.25
CA TYR A 133 8.83 3.66 6.49
C TYR A 133 10.06 4.57 6.39
N ASP A 134 10.87 4.40 5.35
CA ASP A 134 12.09 5.19 5.14
C ASP A 134 11.76 6.68 4.94
N TYR A 135 10.67 6.99 4.23
CA TYR A 135 10.25 8.37 3.99
C TYR A 135 9.91 9.11 5.29
N PHE A 136 9.22 8.45 6.23
CA PHE A 136 8.81 9.05 7.49
C PHE A 136 9.89 8.98 8.58
N ASN A 137 10.83 8.03 8.51
CA ASN A 137 11.90 7.86 9.50
C ASN A 137 13.25 8.45 9.09
N LEU A 138 13.36 9.06 7.90
CA LEU A 138 14.63 9.62 7.40
C LEU A 138 15.27 10.66 8.35
N ASP A 139 14.45 11.41 9.10
CA ASP A 139 14.92 12.43 10.04
C ASP A 139 15.13 11.89 11.47
N SER A 140 14.69 10.66 11.72
CA SER A 140 14.81 9.96 13.01
C SER A 140 16.18 9.32 13.21
N ILE A 141 16.97 9.16 12.15
CA ILE A 141 18.35 8.66 12.21
C ILE A 141 19.26 9.81 12.66
N LYS A 142 19.20 10.17 13.94
CA LYS A 142 20.30 10.87 14.59
C LYS A 142 21.43 9.88 14.77
N VAL A 143 22.53 10.15 14.08
CA VAL A 143 23.83 9.49 14.21
C VAL A 143 24.18 9.38 15.70
N ILE A 144 24.36 8.15 16.17
CA ILE A 144 25.05 7.83 17.42
C ILE A 144 26.54 8.07 17.20
#